data_AF-A0A2V8WDL5-F1
#
_entry.id   AF-A0A2V8WDL5-F1
#
_cell.length_a   1.000
_cell.length_b   1.000
_cell.length_c   1.000
_cell.angle_alpha   90.00
_cell.angle_beta   90.00
_cell.angle_gamma   90.00
#
_symmetry.space_group_name_H-M   'P 1'
#
loop_
_entity.id
_entity.type
_entity.pdbx_description
1 polymer ?
#
loop_
_entity_poly.entity_id
_entity_poly.type
_entity_poly.pdbx_seq_one_letter_code
_entity_poly.pdbx_strand_id
1 'polypeptide(L)'
;MHPKRFMYAQKFHVNVVIRGETRACPLDWLDQFCMRNFTNTADFDDTLPVADGQVEASFRLTPERFAEGLAAWLTQRGKGEGQPVAVQVTRE
;
A
#
# COMPACT_ATOMS: atom_id res chain seq x y z
N MET A 1 19.26 9.32 -9.83
CA MET A 1 19.19 7.87 -9.58
C MET A 1 19.33 7.66 -8.07
N HIS A 2 18.24 7.34 -7.37
CA HIS A 2 18.34 6.96 -5.97
C HIS A 2 18.92 5.54 -5.88
N PRO A 3 19.96 5.29 -5.08
CA PRO A 3 20.53 3.96 -4.96
C PRO A 3 19.46 3.00 -4.41
N LYS A 4 19.20 1.91 -5.12
CA LYS A 4 18.44 0.78 -4.57
C LYS A 4 19.25 0.19 -3.42
N ARG A 5 18.94 0.64 -2.21
CA ARG A 5 19.38 0.00 -0.97
C ARG A 5 18.79 -1.40 -1.02
N PHE A 6 19.64 -2.44 -1.07
CA PHE A 6 19.19 -3.82 -0.86
C PHE A 6 18.64 -3.90 0.57
N MET A 7 17.36 -3.62 0.68
CA MET A 7 16.62 -3.73 1.92
C MET A 7 16.30 -5.22 2.08
N TYR A 8 16.54 -5.75 3.27
CA TYR A 8 15.87 -6.97 3.72
C TYR A 8 14.36 -6.65 3.69
N ALA A 9 13.70 -7.00 2.60
CA ALA A 9 12.32 -6.61 2.31
C ALA A 9 11.45 -7.85 2.14
N GLN A 10 10.30 -7.84 2.83
CA GLN A 10 9.19 -8.71 2.48
C GLN A 10 8.45 -8.10 1.30
N LYS A 11 7.83 -8.95 0.49
CA LYS A 11 7.04 -8.53 -0.67
C LYS A 11 5.57 -8.71 -0.38
N PHE A 12 4.80 -7.69 -0.70
CA PHE A 12 3.36 -7.63 -0.50
C PHE A 12 2.65 -7.68 -1.84
N HIS A 13 1.66 -8.56 -1.93
CA HIS A 13 0.60 -8.52 -2.93
C HIS A 13 -0.57 -7.75 -2.34
N VAL A 14 -1.00 -6.69 -3.03
CA VAL A 14 -1.96 -5.71 -2.54
C VAL A 14 -3.14 -5.63 -3.50
N ASN A 15 -4.31 -6.04 -3.03
CA ASN A 15 -5.57 -5.89 -3.75
C ASN A 15 -6.48 -4.89 -3.05
N VAL A 16 -7.20 -4.09 -3.84
CA VAL A 16 -8.33 -3.29 -3.37
C VAL A 16 -9.62 -4.00 -3.68
N VAL A 17 -10.58 -3.92 -2.75
CA VAL A 17 -11.94 -4.39 -2.93
C VAL A 17 -12.85 -3.17 -2.89
N ILE A 18 -13.47 -2.86 -4.03
CA ILE A 18 -14.38 -1.72 -4.19
C ILE A 18 -15.68 -2.28 -4.76
N ARG A 19 -16.79 -2.05 -4.06
CA ARG A 19 -18.12 -2.55 -4.47
C ARG A 19 -18.17 -4.07 -4.70
N GLY A 20 -17.33 -4.82 -3.97
CA GLY A 20 -17.24 -6.28 -4.09
C GLY A 20 -16.32 -6.77 -5.22
N GLU A 21 -15.76 -5.87 -6.03
CA GLU A 21 -14.81 -6.21 -7.08
C GLU A 21 -13.37 -6.11 -6.55
N THR A 22 -12.62 -7.19 -6.70
CA THR A 22 -11.21 -7.28 -6.32
C THR A 22 -10.34 -6.95 -7.53
N ARG A 23 -9.39 -6.03 -7.36
CA ARG A 23 -8.36 -5.72 -8.36
C ARG A 23 -7.02 -5.41 -7.71
N ALA A 24 -5.94 -5.59 -8.46
CA ALA A 24 -4.63 -5.12 -8.05
C ALA A 24 -4.70 -3.62 -7.72
N CYS A 25 -4.06 -3.21 -6.61
CA CYS A 25 -4.01 -1.80 -6.25
C CYS A 25 -3.19 -1.03 -7.31
N PRO A 26 -3.74 0.02 -7.94
CA PRO A 26 -3.00 0.81 -8.92
C PRO A 26 -1.68 1.36 -8.36
N LEU A 27 -0.60 1.26 -9.14
CA LEU A 27 0.73 1.73 -8.76
C LEU A 27 0.73 3.21 -8.38
N ASP A 28 -0.02 4.05 -9.09
CA ASP A 28 -0.12 5.47 -8.79
C ASP A 28 -0.73 5.76 -7.40
N TRP A 29 -1.61 4.88 -6.90
CA TRP A 29 -2.17 4.98 -5.56
C TRP A 29 -1.17 4.52 -4.50
N LEU A 30 -0.43 3.44 -4.78
CA LEU A 30 0.64 2.96 -3.92
C LEU A 30 1.75 4.00 -3.78
N ASP A 31 2.17 4.62 -4.89
CA ASP A 31 3.16 5.70 -4.92
C ASP A 31 2.72 6.87 -4.05
N GLN A 32 1.49 7.34 -4.21
CA GLN A 32 0.95 8.46 -3.41
C GLN A 32 0.88 8.13 -1.92
N PHE A 33 0.51 6.89 -1.57
CA PHE A 33 0.41 6.47 -0.17
C PHE A 33 1.77 6.31 0.51
N CYS A 34 2.74 5.71 -0.18
CA CYS A 34 4.08 5.45 0.37
C CYS A 34 4.92 6.73 0.52
N MET A 35 4.45 7.87 -0.01
CA MET A 35 5.06 9.17 0.25
C MET A 35 4.74 9.69 1.66
N ARG A 36 5.81 9.92 2.44
CA ARG A 36 5.82 10.38 3.85
C ARG A 36 4.88 11.54 4.20
N ASN A 37 4.57 12.41 3.26
CA ASN A 37 3.70 13.57 3.50
C ASN A 37 2.22 13.22 3.73
N PHE A 38 1.81 11.96 3.53
CA PHE A 38 0.40 11.58 3.52
C PHE A 38 -0.08 10.74 4.70
N THR A 39 0.82 10.05 5.42
CA THR A 39 0.42 9.08 6.47
C THR A 39 0.79 9.52 7.89
N ASN A 40 1.73 10.48 8.04
CA ASN A 40 2.26 10.99 9.32
C ASN A 40 2.68 9.90 10.33
N THR A 41 2.95 8.68 9.85
CA THR A 41 3.48 7.57 10.65
C THR A 41 4.72 7.01 9.97
N ALA A 42 5.77 6.81 10.76
CA ALA A 42 7.04 6.27 10.29
C ALA A 42 6.93 4.81 9.82
N ASP A 43 5.85 4.11 10.18
CA ASP A 43 5.60 2.70 9.82
C ASP A 43 5.69 2.45 8.31
N PHE A 44 5.34 3.46 7.48
CA PHE A 44 5.29 3.34 6.02
C PHE A 44 6.50 3.95 5.31
N ASP A 45 7.44 4.58 6.04
CA ASP A 45 8.64 5.21 5.45
C ASP A 45 9.54 4.21 4.71
N ASP A 46 9.46 2.96 5.15
CA ASP A 46 10.26 1.82 4.73
C ASP A 46 9.48 0.94 3.74
N THR A 47 8.75 1.56 2.80
CA THR A 47 7.98 0.91 1.74
C THR A 47 8.40 1.40 0.35
N LEU A 48 8.32 0.50 -0.64
CA LEU A 48 8.69 0.77 -2.03
C LEU A 48 7.67 0.09 -2.97
N PRO A 49 6.76 0.85 -3.59
CA PRO A 49 5.93 0.35 -4.68
C PRO A 49 6.81 -0.04 -5.88
N VAL A 50 6.52 -1.19 -6.49
CA VAL A 50 7.30 -1.70 -7.64
C VAL A 50 6.46 -1.98 -8.88
N ALA A 51 5.18 -2.28 -8.71
CA ALA A 51 4.20 -2.47 -9.79
C ALA A 51 2.77 -2.40 -9.23
N ASP A 52 1.76 -2.50 -10.10
CA ASP A 52 0.37 -2.66 -9.67
C ASP A 52 0.24 -3.83 -8.70
N GLY A 53 -0.30 -3.55 -7.51
CA GLY A 53 -0.49 -4.50 -6.44
C GLY A 53 0.80 -5.06 -5.83
N GLN A 54 1.96 -4.45 -6.07
CA GLN A 54 3.25 -4.97 -5.60
C GLN A 54 4.03 -3.92 -4.79
N VAL A 55 4.37 -4.27 -3.54
CA VAL A 55 5.13 -3.41 -2.64
C VAL A 55 6.24 -4.20 -1.95
N GLU A 56 7.46 -3.70 -1.96
CA GLU A 56 8.52 -4.13 -1.06
C GLU A 56 8.43 -3.33 0.25
N ALA A 57 8.51 -4.00 1.40
CA ALA A 57 8.39 -3.36 2.71
C ALA A 57 9.40 -3.91 3.71
N SER A 58 9.80 -3.13 4.72
CA SER A 58 10.59 -3.66 5.83
C SER A 58 9.87 -4.78 6.58
N PHE A 59 10.63 -5.69 7.19
CA PHE A 59 10.09 -6.77 8.05
C PHE A 59 9.32 -6.30 9.30
N ARG A 60 9.39 -5.01 9.65
CA ARG A 60 8.64 -4.44 10.79
C ARG A 60 7.18 -4.16 10.46
N LEU A 61 6.87 -3.95 9.19
CA LEU A 61 5.54 -3.61 8.75
C LEU A 61 4.76 -4.90 8.47
N THR A 62 3.60 -5.09 9.10
CA THR A 62 2.78 -6.27 8.82
C THR A 62 1.84 -6.02 7.62
N PRO A 63 1.45 -7.07 6.86
CA PRO A 63 0.43 -6.98 5.83
C PRO A 63 -0.85 -6.32 6.34
N GLU A 64 -1.29 -6.69 7.55
CA GLU A 64 -2.52 -6.18 8.17
C GLU A 64 -2.41 -4.67 8.42
N ARG A 65 -1.27 -4.22 8.97
CA ARG A 65 -1.02 -2.79 9.22
C ARG A 65 -0.96 -1.99 7.92
N PHE A 66 -0.34 -2.54 6.88
CA PHE A 66 -0.33 -1.91 5.55
C PHE A 66 -1.74 -1.83 4.96
N ALA A 67 -2.52 -2.92 5.06
CA ALA A 67 -3.90 -2.98 4.59
C ALA A 67 -4.77 -1.91 5.26
N GLU A 68 -4.73 -1.82 6.59
CA GLU A 68 -5.49 -0.85 7.37
C GLU A 68 -5.15 0.61 6.99
N GLY A 69 -3.85 0.92 6.92
CA GLY A 69 -3.38 2.26 6.57
C GLY A 69 -3.80 2.67 5.17
N LEU A 70 -3.61 1.78 4.19
CA LEU A 70 -3.96 2.04 2.80
C LEU A 70 -5.48 2.15 2.62
N ALA A 71 -6.28 1.28 3.25
CA ALA A 71 -7.74 1.32 3.19
C ALA A 71 -8.32 2.64 3.74
N ALA A 72 -7.82 3.07 4.90
CA ALA A 72 -8.21 4.34 5.51
C ALA A 72 -7.86 5.53 4.59
N TRP A 73 -6.63 5.55 4.06
CA TRP A 73 -6.17 6.61 3.17
C TRP A 73 -6.96 6.66 1.85
N LEU A 74 -7.20 5.52 1.20
CA LEU A 74 -7.96 5.44 -0.05
C LEU A 74 -9.40 5.92 0.14
N THR A 75 -10.03 5.52 1.25
CA THR A 75 -11.39 5.96 1.62
C THR A 75 -11.42 7.47 1.86
N GLN A 76 -10.46 8.03 2.60
CA GLN A 76 -10.34 9.47 2.82
C GLN A 76 -10.12 10.25 1.52
N ARG A 77 -9.43 9.66 0.54
CA ARG A 77 -9.18 10.25 -0.78
C ARG A 77 -10.31 10.04 -1.79
N GLY A 78 -11.40 9.39 -1.39
CA GLY A 78 -12.57 9.15 -2.26
C GLY A 78 -12.31 8.16 -3.40
N LYS A 79 -11.31 7.28 -3.28
CA LYS A 79 -10.93 6.31 -4.33
C LYS A 79 -11.91 5.16 -4.52
N GLY A 80 -12.88 5.01 -3.61
CA GLY A 80 -13.90 3.97 -3.63
C GLY A 80 -15.22 4.37 -4.29
N GLU A 81 -15.26 5.42 -5.11
CA GLU A 81 -16.48 5.86 -5.83
C GLU A 81 -17.68 6.12 -4.89
N GLY A 82 -17.42 6.73 -3.73
CA GLY A 82 -18.44 6.98 -2.70
C GLY A 82 -18.71 5.80 -1.77
N GLN A 83 -17.98 4.69 -1.90
CA GLN A 83 -17.99 3.56 -0.96
C GLN A 83 -16.66 3.44 -0.21
N PRO A 84 -16.65 2.80 0.97
CA PRO A 84 -15.42 2.43 1.66
C PRO A 84 -14.56 1.50 0.79
N VAL A 85 -13.24 1.72 0.80
CA VAL A 85 -12.28 0.83 0.15
C VAL A 85 -11.74 -0.15 1.16
N ALA A 86 -11.88 -1.45 0.90
CA ALA A 86 -11.17 -2.48 1.64
C ALA A 86 -9.87 -2.85 0.92
N VAL A 87 -8.85 -3.24 1.68
CA VAL A 87 -7.54 -3.64 1.15
C VAL A 87 -7.21 -5.02 1.69
N GLN A 88 -6.72 -5.89 0.82
CA GLN A 88 -6.23 -7.22 1.16
C GLN A 88 -4.74 -7.27 0.84
N VAL A 89 -3.94 -7.73 1.80
CA VAL A 89 -2.49 -7.81 1.65
C VAL A 89 -2.01 -9.19 2.04
N THR A 90 -1.23 -9.83 1.18
CA THR A 90 -0.56 -11.11 1.46
C THR A 90 0.93 -10.99 1.24
N ARG A 91 1.72 -11.85 1.91
CA ARG A 91 3.15 -12.00 1.63
C ARG A 91 3.33 -12.95 0.45
N GLU A 92 4.37 -12.72 -0.36
CA GLU A 92 4.91 -13.75 -1.27
C GLU A 92 5.55 -14.91 -0.50
#